data_AF-A0A078MHZ0-F1
#
_entry.id   AF-A0A078MHZ0-F1
#
_cell.length_a   1.000
_cell.length_b   1.000
_cell.length_c   1.000
_cell.angle_alpha   90.00
_cell.angle_beta   90.00
_cell.angle_gamma   90.00
#
_symmetry.space_group_name_H-M   'P 1'
#
loop_
_entity.id
_entity.type
_entity.pdbx_description
1 polymer ?
#
loop_
_entity_poly.entity_id
_entity_poly.type
_entity_poly.pdbx_seq_one_letter_code
_entity_poly.pdbx_strand_id
1 'polypeptide(L)'
;MRDFLISLIGGGFVGAGAVAVLFKLFIKNQLEKSQREFQHHLDGKKLQLEAELSVFAESKKEHSVSYQQKKVSALERCYSAVVNTSLPRHQFRKKPTISRFSGTPEEQNASRYFHLFSENFQAFSRAFDSVSNGYAKLEDVGLYMDSILEKKVTATLQKINDFYMRKHAEMGQAHEQATAHFDGKSIENGSITFDFEAFHYSMLREWNLETKLLRQELKDELRAVLQPS
;
A
#
# COMPACT_ATOMS: atom_id res chain seq x y z
N MET A 1 86.39 -26.96 -10.72
CA MET A 1 86.08 -25.84 -9.79
C MET A 1 87.30 -25.00 -9.38
N ARG A 2 88.54 -25.53 -9.36
CA ARG A 2 89.74 -24.74 -9.06
C ARG A 2 90.16 -23.81 -10.22
N ASP A 3 89.92 -24.23 -11.47
CA ASP A 3 90.34 -23.46 -12.65
C ASP A 3 89.40 -22.28 -13.00
N PHE A 4 88.16 -22.30 -12.50
CA PHE A 4 87.24 -21.15 -12.61
C PHE A 4 87.61 -20.01 -11.65
N LEU A 5 88.14 -20.36 -10.47
CA LEU A 5 88.65 -19.42 -9.48
C LEU A 5 90.00 -18.80 -9.90
N ILE A 6 90.84 -19.55 -10.61
CA ILE A 6 92.14 -19.06 -11.09
C ILE A 6 91.97 -18.15 -12.32
N SER A 7 90.94 -18.36 -13.15
CA SER A 7 90.57 -17.42 -14.23
C SER A 7 90.03 -16.07 -13.71
N LEU A 8 89.54 -16.01 -12.46
CA LEU A 8 88.96 -14.81 -11.87
C LEU A 8 90.03 -13.84 -11.31
N ILE A 9 91.20 -14.38 -10.91
CA ILE A 9 92.29 -13.61 -10.32
C ILE A 9 93.15 -12.92 -11.40
N GLY A 10 93.16 -13.45 -12.63
CA GLY A 10 93.87 -12.83 -13.78
C GLY A 10 93.11 -11.71 -14.52
N GLY A 11 91.83 -11.48 -14.20
CA GLY A 11 90.94 -10.51 -14.88
C GLY A 11 90.21 -9.54 -13.93
N GLY A 12 90.80 -9.28 -12.76
CA GLY A 12 90.13 -8.75 -11.56
C GLY A 12 89.52 -7.34 -11.62
N PHE A 13 89.78 -6.52 -12.66
CA PHE A 13 89.18 -5.18 -12.76
C PHE A 13 87.96 -5.11 -13.68
N VAL A 14 87.80 -6.04 -14.63
CA VAL A 14 86.64 -6.06 -15.55
C VAL A 14 85.51 -6.93 -15.00
N GLY A 15 85.83 -8.00 -14.25
CA GLY A 15 84.86 -8.90 -13.64
C GLY A 15 84.02 -8.27 -12.52
N ALA A 16 84.62 -7.45 -11.65
CA ALA A 16 83.89 -6.81 -10.54
C ALA A 16 82.88 -5.76 -11.04
N GLY A 17 83.23 -4.99 -12.07
CA GLY A 17 82.33 -4.05 -12.73
C GLY A 17 81.18 -4.75 -13.46
N ALA A 18 81.46 -5.84 -14.16
CA ALA A 18 80.43 -6.66 -14.82
C ALA A 18 79.46 -7.29 -13.80
N VAL A 19 79.97 -7.81 -12.67
CA VAL A 19 79.14 -8.39 -11.60
C VAL A 19 78.28 -7.32 -10.92
N ALA A 20 78.81 -6.13 -10.63
CA ALA A 20 78.03 -5.03 -10.04
C ALA A 20 76.92 -4.53 -10.97
N VAL A 21 77.19 -4.43 -12.29
CA VAL A 21 76.20 -4.05 -13.30
C VAL A 21 75.11 -5.12 -13.42
N LEU A 22 75.49 -6.40 -13.45
CA LEU A 22 74.53 -7.51 -13.47
C LEU A 22 73.67 -7.57 -12.19
N PHE A 23 74.26 -7.32 -11.02
CA PHE A 23 73.52 -7.26 -9.76
C PHE A 23 72.55 -6.08 -9.74
N LYS A 24 72.97 -4.91 -10.23
CA LYS A 24 72.11 -3.72 -10.36
C LYS A 24 70.98 -3.95 -11.35
N LEU A 25 71.25 -4.59 -12.49
CA LEU A 25 70.24 -4.98 -13.47
C LEU A 25 69.28 -6.03 -12.90
N PHE A 26 69.78 -7.01 -12.15
CA PHE A 26 68.97 -8.03 -11.50
C PHE A 26 68.04 -7.43 -10.43
N ILE A 27 68.56 -6.57 -9.56
CA ILE A 27 67.77 -5.84 -8.56
C ILE A 27 66.72 -4.97 -9.27
N LYS A 28 67.10 -4.23 -10.31
CA LYS A 28 66.17 -3.39 -11.07
C LYS A 28 65.05 -4.22 -11.71
N ASN A 29 65.38 -5.36 -12.30
CA ASN A 29 64.42 -6.25 -12.96
C ASN A 29 63.48 -6.93 -11.94
N GLN A 30 63.99 -7.34 -10.79
CA GLN A 30 63.19 -7.84 -9.65
C GLN A 30 62.25 -6.76 -9.10
N LEU A 31 62.75 -5.52 -8.97
CA LEU A 31 61.96 -4.39 -8.47
C LEU A 31 60.83 -4.05 -9.45
N GLU A 32 61.12 -3.93 -10.76
CA GLU A 32 60.13 -3.70 -11.81
C GLU A 32 59.10 -4.82 -11.89
N LYS A 33 59.53 -6.08 -11.73
CA LYS A 33 58.60 -7.22 -11.67
C LYS A 33 57.68 -7.13 -10.46
N SER A 34 58.21 -6.85 -9.27
CA SER A 34 57.39 -6.68 -8.06
C SER A 34 56.43 -5.50 -8.19
N GLN A 35 56.88 -4.39 -8.79
CA GLN A 35 56.05 -3.21 -9.00
C GLN A 35 54.91 -3.50 -9.96
N ARG A 36 55.14 -4.24 -11.05
CA ARG A 36 54.08 -4.70 -11.96
C ARG A 36 53.11 -5.67 -11.29
N GLU A 37 53.60 -6.58 -10.46
CA GLU A 37 52.75 -7.50 -9.69
C GLU A 37 51.86 -6.74 -8.69
N PHE A 38 52.41 -5.75 -7.98
CA PHE A 38 51.62 -4.87 -7.12
C PHE A 38 50.62 -4.02 -7.90
N GLN A 39 51.01 -3.50 -9.07
CA GLN A 39 50.11 -2.74 -9.95
C GLN A 39 48.94 -3.61 -10.42
N HIS A 40 49.21 -4.83 -10.88
CA HIS A 40 48.19 -5.78 -11.31
C HIS A 40 47.28 -6.21 -10.16
N HIS A 41 47.83 -6.36 -8.94
CA HIS A 41 47.04 -6.67 -7.76
C HIS A 41 46.14 -5.50 -7.35
N LEU A 42 46.63 -4.26 -7.47
CA LEU A 42 45.85 -3.04 -7.25
C LEU A 42 44.74 -2.89 -8.30
N ASP A 43 45.05 -3.11 -9.57
CA ASP A 43 44.06 -3.05 -10.65
C ASP A 43 42.99 -4.14 -10.49
N GLY A 44 43.39 -5.35 -10.08
CA GLY A 44 42.45 -6.43 -9.75
C GLY A 44 41.54 -6.08 -8.57
N LYS A 45 42.08 -5.50 -7.49
CA LYS A 45 41.27 -5.01 -6.37
C LYS A 45 40.34 -3.87 -6.74
N LYS A 46 40.79 -2.97 -7.62
CA LYS A 46 39.97 -1.86 -8.12
C LYS A 46 38.78 -2.40 -8.91
N LEU A 47 39.00 -3.32 -9.85
CA LEU A 47 37.94 -3.96 -10.61
C LEU A 47 36.95 -4.72 -9.71
N GLN A 48 37.47 -5.41 -8.68
CA GLN A 48 36.62 -6.10 -7.70
C GLN A 48 35.74 -5.11 -6.93
N LEU A 49 36.32 -4.01 -6.43
CA LEU A 49 35.57 -2.96 -5.71
C LEU A 49 34.53 -2.27 -6.61
N GLU A 50 34.86 -2.01 -7.88
CA GLU A 50 33.92 -1.45 -8.85
C GLU A 50 32.74 -2.40 -9.10
N ALA A 51 32.99 -3.71 -9.21
CA ALA A 51 31.95 -4.72 -9.34
C ALA A 51 31.08 -4.86 -8.08
N GLU A 52 31.68 -4.84 -6.89
CA GLU A 52 30.94 -4.87 -5.62
C GLU A 52 30.08 -3.62 -5.45
N LEU A 53 30.58 -2.44 -5.84
CA LEU A 53 29.83 -1.20 -5.85
C LEU A 53 28.66 -1.23 -6.82
N SER A 54 28.83 -1.77 -8.03
CA SER A 54 27.74 -1.88 -9.00
C SER A 54 26.64 -2.82 -8.50
N VAL A 55 27.01 -3.97 -7.94
CA VAL A 55 26.06 -4.93 -7.34
C VAL A 55 25.32 -4.31 -6.16
N PHE A 56 26.03 -3.56 -5.29
CA PHE A 56 25.39 -2.87 -4.18
C PHE A 56 24.44 -1.76 -4.65
N ALA A 57 24.83 -0.98 -5.66
CA ALA A 57 23.98 0.05 -6.24
C ALA A 57 22.72 -0.53 -6.89
N GLU A 58 22.87 -1.66 -7.60
CA GLU A 58 21.75 -2.38 -8.21
C GLU A 58 20.81 -2.98 -7.15
N SER A 59 21.35 -3.65 -6.13
CA SER A 59 20.58 -4.15 -4.99
C SER A 59 19.82 -3.03 -4.28
N LYS A 60 20.47 -1.89 -4.00
CA LYS A 60 19.82 -0.73 -3.38
C LYS A 60 18.69 -0.17 -4.26
N LYS A 61 18.90 -0.12 -5.57
CA LYS A 61 17.89 0.30 -6.54
C LYS A 61 16.69 -0.66 -6.53
N GLU A 62 16.94 -1.96 -6.53
CA GLU A 62 15.90 -2.99 -6.48
C GLU A 62 15.06 -2.88 -5.19
N HIS A 63 15.71 -2.73 -4.03
CA HIS A 63 15.03 -2.52 -2.76
C HIS A 63 14.17 -1.25 -2.77
N SER A 64 14.68 -0.15 -3.35
CA SER A 64 13.91 1.08 -3.51
C SER A 64 12.70 0.88 -4.40
N VAL A 65 12.83 0.18 -5.53
CA VAL A 65 11.72 -0.11 -6.44
C VAL A 65 10.67 -0.99 -5.76
N SER A 66 11.10 -2.04 -5.05
CA SER A 66 10.20 -2.92 -4.28
C SER A 66 9.43 -2.15 -3.20
N TYR A 67 10.10 -1.25 -2.48
CA TYR A 67 9.47 -0.39 -1.49
C TYR A 67 8.43 0.54 -2.12
N GLN A 68 8.75 1.19 -3.24
CA GLN A 68 7.81 2.06 -3.95
C GLN A 68 6.58 1.28 -4.43
N GLN A 69 6.75 0.08 -4.97
CA GLN A 69 5.64 -0.79 -5.38
C GLN A 69 4.73 -1.15 -4.19
N LYS A 70 5.31 -1.50 -3.04
CA LYS A 70 4.54 -1.79 -1.81
C LYS A 70 3.79 -0.56 -1.30
N LYS A 71 4.42 0.62 -1.35
CA LYS A 71 3.78 1.90 -1.01
C LYS A 71 2.60 2.21 -1.93
N VAL A 72 2.74 2.06 -3.24
CA VAL A 72 1.63 2.24 -4.19
C VAL A 72 0.49 1.27 -3.86
N SER A 73 0.80 -0.03 -3.69
CA SER A 73 -0.24 -1.03 -3.38
C SER A 73 -0.96 -0.73 -2.06
N ALA A 74 -0.24 -0.26 -1.04
CA ALA A 74 -0.84 0.15 0.23
C ALA A 74 -1.83 1.31 0.06
N LEU A 75 -1.42 2.37 -0.66
CA LEU A 75 -2.28 3.52 -0.93
C LEU A 75 -3.53 3.14 -1.75
N GLU A 76 -3.39 2.29 -2.76
CA GLU A 76 -4.52 1.79 -3.54
C GLU A 76 -5.49 0.98 -2.67
N ARG A 77 -4.96 0.07 -1.84
CA ARG A 77 -5.78 -0.75 -0.93
C ARG A 77 -6.56 0.11 0.06
N CYS A 78 -5.92 1.13 0.64
CA CYS A 78 -6.57 2.07 1.55
C CYS A 78 -7.63 2.92 0.84
N TYR A 79 -7.32 3.44 -0.34
CA TYR A 79 -8.30 4.18 -1.14
C TYR A 79 -9.53 3.31 -1.48
N SER A 80 -9.31 2.09 -1.97
CA SER A 80 -10.37 1.13 -2.27
C SER A 80 -11.17 0.77 -1.02
N ALA A 81 -10.51 0.59 0.13
CA ALA A 81 -11.18 0.29 1.39
C ALA A 81 -12.12 1.42 1.82
N VAL A 82 -11.66 2.67 1.82
CA VAL A 82 -12.48 3.84 2.15
C VAL A 82 -13.65 3.97 1.17
N VAL A 83 -13.42 3.83 -0.13
CA VAL A 83 -14.49 3.93 -1.14
C VAL A 83 -15.53 2.82 -0.98
N ASN A 84 -15.10 1.62 -0.59
CA ASN A 84 -15.99 0.48 -0.42
C ASN A 84 -16.92 0.58 0.78
N THR A 85 -16.65 1.50 1.74
CA THR A 85 -17.59 1.79 2.84
C THR A 85 -18.90 2.43 2.37
N SER A 86 -18.97 2.93 1.14
CA SER A 86 -20.11 3.69 0.63
C SER A 86 -21.39 2.85 0.56
N LEU A 87 -22.41 3.22 1.34
CA LEU A 87 -23.72 2.54 1.43
C LEU A 87 -24.40 2.19 0.09
N PRO A 88 -24.39 3.02 -0.97
CA PRO A 88 -24.95 2.63 -2.26
C PRO A 88 -24.32 1.35 -2.86
N ARG A 89 -23.08 1.01 -2.46
CA ARG A 89 -22.41 -0.23 -2.87
C ARG A 89 -22.94 -1.46 -2.12
N HIS A 90 -23.68 -1.25 -1.04
CA HIS A 90 -24.26 -2.31 -0.21
C HIS A 90 -25.74 -2.59 -0.51
N GLN A 91 -26.18 -2.24 -1.73
CA GLN A 91 -27.50 -2.57 -2.27
C GLN A 91 -28.66 -1.94 -1.49
N PHE A 92 -28.48 -0.73 -0.95
CA PHE A 92 -29.58 0.03 -0.34
C PHE A 92 -30.72 0.23 -1.35
N ARG A 93 -31.95 -0.11 -0.95
CA ARG A 93 -33.15 -0.08 -1.78
C ARG A 93 -33.97 1.17 -1.47
N LYS A 94 -34.21 1.99 -2.51
CA LYS A 94 -35.05 3.19 -2.42
C LYS A 94 -36.54 2.88 -2.59
N LYS A 95 -36.86 1.79 -3.29
CA LYS A 95 -38.21 1.39 -3.72
C LYS A 95 -38.35 -0.12 -3.60
N PRO A 96 -39.56 -0.63 -3.30
CA PRO A 96 -39.76 -2.05 -3.07
C PRO A 96 -39.58 -2.83 -4.38
N THR A 97 -39.07 -4.04 -4.27
CA THR A 97 -39.08 -4.99 -5.40
C THR A 97 -40.52 -5.44 -5.63
N ILE A 98 -41.00 -5.36 -6.88
CA ILE A 98 -42.33 -5.84 -7.27
C ILE A 98 -42.28 -7.37 -7.33
N SER A 99 -42.18 -8.04 -6.18
CA SER A 99 -42.43 -9.47 -6.07
C SER A 99 -43.93 -9.69 -5.79
N ARG A 100 -44.44 -10.84 -6.21
CA ARG A 100 -45.87 -11.18 -6.14
C ARG A 100 -46.29 -11.44 -4.68
N PHE A 101 -46.55 -10.38 -3.93
CA PHE A 101 -47.18 -10.50 -2.61
C PHE A 101 -48.63 -10.97 -2.79
N SER A 102 -49.03 -12.06 -2.13
CA SER A 102 -50.42 -12.50 -2.03
C SER A 102 -51.09 -11.82 -0.84
N GLY A 103 -52.16 -11.07 -1.06
CA GLY A 103 -52.88 -10.34 0.00
C GLY A 103 -53.78 -9.24 -0.58
N THR A 104 -54.53 -8.56 0.27
CA THR A 104 -55.26 -7.33 -0.09
C THR A 104 -54.26 -6.21 -0.44
N PRO A 105 -54.64 -5.17 -1.21
CA PRO A 105 -53.74 -4.07 -1.55
C PRO A 105 -53.06 -3.40 -0.34
N GLU A 106 -53.77 -3.31 0.79
CA GLU A 106 -53.27 -2.74 2.05
C GLU A 106 -52.20 -3.65 2.70
N GLU A 107 -52.47 -4.95 2.79
CA GLU A 107 -51.50 -5.96 3.25
C GLU A 107 -50.25 -5.99 2.38
N GLN A 108 -50.41 -5.85 1.06
CA GLN A 108 -49.29 -5.77 0.13
C GLN A 108 -48.45 -4.50 0.35
N ASN A 109 -49.07 -3.36 0.65
CA ASN A 109 -48.35 -2.11 0.92
C ASN A 109 -47.56 -2.18 2.24
N ALA A 110 -48.17 -2.69 3.31
CA ALA A 110 -47.49 -2.91 4.59
C ALA A 110 -46.32 -3.90 4.44
N SER A 111 -46.55 -5.02 3.74
CA SER A 111 -45.52 -6.03 3.47
C SER A 111 -44.33 -5.46 2.68
N ARG A 112 -44.60 -4.66 1.64
CA ARG A 112 -43.55 -3.99 0.84
C ARG A 112 -42.75 -3.00 1.67
N TYR A 113 -43.41 -2.28 2.57
CA TYR A 113 -42.79 -1.28 3.43
C TYR A 113 -41.84 -1.91 4.46
N PHE A 114 -42.28 -2.94 5.18
CA PHE A 114 -41.41 -3.67 6.12
C PHE A 114 -40.32 -4.47 5.41
N HIS A 115 -40.60 -4.99 4.20
CA HIS A 115 -39.58 -5.65 3.39
C HIS A 115 -38.44 -4.68 3.04
N LEU A 116 -38.74 -3.43 2.69
CA LEU A 116 -37.73 -2.40 2.45
C LEU A 116 -36.87 -2.11 3.67
N PHE A 117 -37.45 -2.03 4.87
CA PHE A 117 -36.68 -1.91 6.10
C PHE A 117 -35.72 -3.09 6.27
N SER A 118 -36.21 -4.31 6.12
CA SER A 118 -35.38 -5.52 6.22
C SER A 118 -34.22 -5.52 5.22
N GLU A 119 -34.47 -5.23 3.95
CA GLU A 119 -33.41 -5.14 2.93
C GLU A 119 -32.38 -4.05 3.28
N ASN A 120 -32.84 -2.92 3.80
CA ASN A 120 -31.97 -1.80 4.14
C ASN A 120 -31.17 -2.02 5.44
N PHE A 121 -31.70 -2.74 6.44
CA PHE A 121 -30.92 -3.17 7.61
C PHE A 121 -29.80 -4.15 7.21
N GLN A 122 -30.05 -5.03 6.24
CA GLN A 122 -29.00 -5.88 5.65
C GLN A 122 -27.96 -5.05 4.88
N ALA A 123 -28.36 -3.96 4.23
CA ALA A 123 -27.42 -3.03 3.60
C ALA A 123 -26.51 -2.35 4.64
N PHE A 124 -27.04 -1.96 5.80
CA PHE A 124 -26.24 -1.44 6.92
C PHE A 124 -25.26 -2.47 7.46
N SER A 125 -25.70 -3.73 7.65
CA SER A 125 -24.81 -4.81 8.12
C SER A 125 -23.57 -4.94 7.23
N ARG A 126 -23.78 -4.99 5.90
CA ARG A 126 -22.70 -5.04 4.90
C ARG A 126 -21.81 -3.79 4.90
N ALA A 127 -22.37 -2.63 5.25
CA ALA A 127 -21.60 -1.40 5.39
C ALA A 127 -20.69 -1.42 6.61
N PHE A 128 -21.19 -1.90 7.76
CA PHE A 128 -20.38 -2.09 8.97
C PHE A 128 -19.26 -3.10 8.74
N ASP A 129 -19.52 -4.20 8.02
CA ASP A 129 -18.49 -5.15 7.61
C ASP A 129 -17.41 -4.48 6.76
N SER A 130 -17.81 -3.57 5.87
CA SER A 130 -16.88 -2.86 4.98
C SER A 130 -16.05 -1.81 5.72
N VAL A 131 -16.60 -1.17 6.74
CA VAL A 131 -15.86 -0.29 7.65
C VAL A 131 -14.85 -1.10 8.46
N SER A 132 -15.25 -2.25 9.00
CA SER A 132 -14.38 -3.15 9.77
C SER A 132 -13.23 -3.70 8.91
N ASN A 133 -13.53 -4.13 7.69
CA ASN A 133 -12.52 -4.51 6.69
C ASN A 133 -11.60 -3.34 6.32
N GLY A 134 -12.11 -2.10 6.37
CA GLY A 134 -11.30 -0.90 6.19
C GLY A 134 -10.23 -0.74 7.26
N TYR A 135 -10.58 -0.98 8.52
CA TYR A 135 -9.60 -1.00 9.62
C TYR A 135 -8.59 -2.14 9.48
N ALA A 136 -9.05 -3.36 9.20
CA ALA A 136 -8.14 -4.51 9.02
C ALA A 136 -7.12 -4.27 7.90
N LYS A 137 -7.58 -3.72 6.76
CA LYS A 137 -6.67 -3.36 5.66
C LYS A 137 -5.70 -2.27 6.02
N LEU A 138 -6.09 -1.31 6.86
CA LEU A 138 -5.19 -0.25 7.32
C LEU A 138 -4.09 -0.85 8.20
N GLU A 139 -4.42 -1.77 9.10
CA GLU A 139 -3.41 -2.46 9.92
C GLU A 139 -2.43 -3.28 9.06
N ASP A 140 -2.93 -3.96 8.02
CA ASP A 140 -2.10 -4.75 7.11
C ASP A 140 -1.08 -3.90 6.32
N VAL A 141 -1.42 -2.65 6.00
CA VAL A 141 -0.65 -1.81 5.07
C VAL A 141 -0.04 -0.56 5.71
N GLY A 142 -0.33 -0.30 6.98
CA GLY A 142 0.06 0.93 7.70
C GLY A 142 1.57 1.17 7.69
N LEU A 143 2.38 0.10 7.70
CA LEU A 143 3.85 0.18 7.63
C LEU A 143 4.40 0.89 6.37
N TYR A 144 3.60 0.94 5.30
CA TYR A 144 3.98 1.58 4.04
C TYR A 144 3.37 2.98 3.87
N MET A 145 2.66 3.46 4.89
CA MET A 145 1.98 4.75 4.88
C MET A 145 2.64 5.75 5.83
N ASP A 146 2.45 7.03 5.53
CA ASP A 146 2.83 8.08 6.46
C ASP A 146 1.88 8.11 7.68
N SER A 147 2.44 8.32 8.86
CA SER A 147 1.70 8.31 10.13
C SER A 147 0.59 9.35 10.21
N ILE A 148 0.71 10.48 9.50
CA ILE A 148 -0.33 11.51 9.44
C ILE A 148 -1.49 11.01 8.60
N LEU A 149 -1.18 10.40 7.46
CA LEU A 149 -2.17 9.83 6.54
C LEU A 149 -2.92 8.66 7.19
N GLU A 150 -2.22 7.77 7.88
CA GLU A 150 -2.82 6.67 8.65
C GLU A 150 -3.82 7.17 9.70
N LYS A 151 -3.44 8.21 10.48
CA LYS A 151 -4.34 8.85 11.46
C LYS A 151 -5.57 9.46 10.78
N LYS A 152 -5.41 10.09 9.62
CA LYS A 152 -6.54 10.64 8.85
C LYS A 152 -7.47 9.54 8.35
N VAL A 153 -6.93 8.44 7.82
CA VAL A 153 -7.75 7.29 7.40
C VAL A 153 -8.53 6.73 8.59
N THR A 154 -7.86 6.50 9.71
CA THR A 154 -8.49 6.03 10.96
C THR A 154 -9.63 6.95 11.40
N ALA A 155 -9.38 8.26 11.45
CA ALA A 155 -10.37 9.24 11.85
C ALA A 155 -11.57 9.30 10.87
N THR A 156 -11.33 9.19 9.56
CA THR A 156 -12.42 9.14 8.58
C THR A 156 -13.23 7.85 8.69
N LEU A 157 -12.59 6.69 8.87
CA LEU A 157 -13.31 5.43 9.11
C LEU A 157 -14.17 5.51 10.37
N GLN A 158 -13.67 6.16 11.43
CA GLN A 158 -14.42 6.35 12.66
C GLN A 158 -15.63 7.25 12.43
N LYS A 159 -15.44 8.38 11.73
CA LYS A 159 -16.55 9.28 11.36
C LYS A 159 -17.61 8.59 10.52
N ILE A 160 -17.21 7.73 9.57
CA ILE A 160 -18.14 6.92 8.77
C ILE A 160 -18.92 5.98 9.68
N ASN A 161 -18.25 5.30 10.62
CA ASN A 161 -18.88 4.38 11.56
C ASN A 161 -19.92 5.11 12.44
N ASP A 162 -19.52 6.20 13.07
CA ASP A 162 -20.39 7.01 13.95
C ASP A 162 -21.59 7.55 13.18
N PHE A 163 -21.36 7.98 11.93
CA PHE A 163 -22.42 8.38 11.02
C PHE A 163 -23.41 7.24 10.71
N TYR A 164 -22.92 6.04 10.37
CA TYR A 164 -23.78 4.90 10.10
C TYR A 164 -24.53 4.41 11.33
N MET A 165 -23.94 4.47 12.52
CA MET A 165 -24.63 4.18 13.77
C MET A 165 -25.81 5.14 13.99
N ARG A 166 -25.62 6.44 13.77
CA ARG A 166 -26.72 7.43 13.87
C ARG A 166 -27.82 7.17 12.84
N LYS A 167 -27.46 6.90 11.59
CA LYS A 167 -28.44 6.64 10.52
C LYS A 167 -29.18 5.32 10.71
N HIS A 168 -28.50 4.29 11.19
CA HIS A 168 -29.12 3.03 11.58
C HIS A 168 -30.15 3.25 12.69
N ALA A 169 -29.83 4.06 13.71
CA ALA A 169 -30.76 4.40 14.78
C ALA A 169 -31.97 5.21 14.28
N GLU A 170 -31.78 6.19 13.40
CA GLU A 170 -32.86 6.97 12.76
C GLU A 170 -33.84 6.04 12.03
N MET A 171 -33.33 5.09 11.24
CA MET A 171 -34.15 4.11 10.54
C MET A 171 -34.81 3.11 11.52
N GLY A 172 -34.12 2.74 12.59
CA GLY A 172 -34.64 1.90 13.68
C GLY A 172 -35.85 2.52 14.37
N GLN A 173 -35.78 3.80 14.72
CA GLN A 173 -36.91 4.53 15.31
C GLN A 173 -38.11 4.58 14.37
N ALA A 174 -37.88 4.85 13.08
CA ALA A 174 -38.96 4.85 12.10
C ALA A 174 -39.59 3.45 11.91
N HIS A 175 -38.78 2.40 11.96
CA HIS A 175 -39.26 1.02 11.93
C HIS A 175 -40.10 0.68 13.16
N GLU A 176 -39.65 1.04 14.37
CA GLU A 176 -40.39 0.82 15.61
C GLU A 176 -41.74 1.55 15.62
N GLN A 177 -41.77 2.81 15.15
CA GLN A 177 -43.02 3.56 14.97
C GLN A 177 -43.95 2.83 14.00
N ALA A 178 -43.45 2.41 12.83
CA ALA A 178 -44.26 1.67 11.87
C ALA A 178 -44.81 0.35 12.46
N THR A 179 -44.00 -0.37 13.25
CA THR A 179 -44.44 -1.60 13.94
C THR A 179 -45.50 -1.31 15.00
N ALA A 180 -45.41 -0.21 15.75
CA ALA A 180 -46.41 0.16 16.75
C ALA A 180 -47.80 0.44 16.16
N HIS A 181 -47.85 0.90 14.91
CA HIS A 181 -49.09 1.16 14.15
C HIS A 181 -49.49 0.01 13.22
N PHE A 182 -48.86 -1.16 13.35
CA PHE A 182 -49.19 -2.35 12.56
C PHE A 182 -50.17 -3.24 13.32
N ASP A 183 -51.36 -3.45 12.75
CA ASP A 183 -52.42 -4.26 13.36
C ASP A 183 -52.35 -5.76 13.02
N GLY A 184 -51.27 -6.19 12.35
CA GLY A 184 -51.09 -7.55 11.83
C GLY A 184 -51.47 -7.72 10.37
N LYS A 185 -52.20 -6.77 9.76
CA LYS A 185 -52.62 -6.81 8.35
C LYS A 185 -52.30 -5.52 7.61
N SER A 186 -52.47 -4.38 8.25
CA SER A 186 -52.30 -3.06 7.67
C SER A 186 -51.50 -2.15 8.59
N ILE A 187 -50.92 -1.10 8.00
CA ILE A 187 -50.38 0.02 8.74
C ILE A 187 -51.36 1.16 8.52
N GLU A 188 -51.69 1.90 9.58
CA GLU A 188 -52.48 3.13 9.44
C GLU A 188 -51.85 4.03 8.36
N ASN A 189 -52.61 4.43 7.34
CA ASN A 189 -52.08 5.13 6.16
C ASN A 189 -51.31 6.42 6.49
N GLY A 190 -51.50 6.99 7.69
CA GLY A 190 -50.74 8.15 8.20
C GLY A 190 -49.40 7.82 8.87
N SER A 191 -49.13 6.54 9.16
CA SER A 191 -47.95 6.07 9.88
C SER A 191 -46.83 5.56 8.97
N ILE A 192 -47.07 5.48 7.64
CA ILE A 192 -46.04 5.25 6.63
C ILE A 192 -45.36 6.57 6.30
N THR A 193 -44.41 6.98 7.14
CA THR A 193 -43.78 8.32 7.07
C THR A 193 -42.33 8.30 6.62
N PHE A 194 -41.65 7.14 6.68
CA PHE A 194 -40.24 7.05 6.31
C PHE A 194 -40.03 7.04 4.80
N ASP A 195 -39.34 8.08 4.30
CA ASP A 195 -38.95 8.19 2.89
C ASP A 195 -37.54 7.61 2.67
N PHE A 196 -37.49 6.37 2.19
CA PHE A 196 -36.24 5.67 1.87
C PHE A 196 -35.42 6.37 0.78
N GLU A 197 -36.07 7.06 -0.16
CA GLU A 197 -35.38 7.74 -1.26
C GLU A 197 -34.70 9.01 -0.76
N ALA A 198 -35.42 9.86 -0.01
CA ALA A 198 -34.84 11.04 0.61
C ALA A 198 -33.72 10.66 1.60
N PHE A 199 -33.95 9.63 2.41
CA PHE A 199 -32.96 9.11 3.36
C PHE A 199 -31.69 8.64 2.64
N HIS A 200 -31.82 7.91 1.53
CA HIS A 200 -30.68 7.49 0.71
C HIS A 200 -29.85 8.68 0.20
N TYR A 201 -30.49 9.72 -0.33
CA TYR A 201 -29.77 10.90 -0.84
C TYR A 201 -29.08 11.70 0.27
N SER A 202 -29.74 11.86 1.43
CA SER A 202 -29.13 12.49 2.62
C SER A 202 -27.86 11.72 3.02
N MET A 203 -27.94 10.39 3.10
CA MET A 203 -26.80 9.59 3.50
C MET A 203 -25.63 9.66 2.50
N LEU A 204 -25.93 9.57 1.21
CA LEU A 204 -24.91 9.67 0.16
C LEU A 204 -24.22 11.04 0.18
N ARG A 205 -24.97 12.11 0.42
CA ARG A 205 -24.42 13.47 0.52
C ARG A 205 -23.47 13.59 1.71
N GLU A 206 -23.90 13.12 2.89
CA GLU A 206 -23.10 13.18 4.12
C GLU A 206 -21.84 12.30 4.01
N TRP A 207 -21.96 11.06 3.52
CA TRP A 207 -20.79 10.20 3.28
C TRP A 207 -19.79 10.85 2.31
N ASN A 208 -20.27 11.50 1.24
CA ASN A 208 -19.38 12.22 0.34
C ASN A 208 -18.67 13.37 1.04
N LEU A 209 -19.36 14.11 1.90
CA LEU A 209 -18.79 15.23 2.66
C LEU A 209 -17.66 14.75 3.60
N GLU A 210 -17.91 13.69 4.35
CA GLU A 210 -16.91 13.13 5.29
C GLU A 210 -15.69 12.52 4.60
N THR A 211 -15.87 11.93 3.42
CA THR A 211 -14.79 11.20 2.73
C THR A 211 -14.07 12.00 1.64
N LYS A 212 -14.61 13.15 1.21
CA LYS A 212 -14.08 13.89 0.04
C LYS A 212 -12.63 14.29 0.21
N LEU A 213 -12.27 14.88 1.36
CA LEU A 213 -10.91 15.37 1.62
C LEU A 213 -9.91 14.21 1.63
N LEU A 214 -10.17 13.16 2.41
CA LEU A 214 -9.29 12.00 2.49
C LEU A 214 -9.13 11.31 1.12
N ARG A 215 -10.22 11.13 0.36
CA ARG A 215 -10.15 10.53 -0.98
C ARG A 215 -9.30 11.36 -1.94
N GLN A 216 -9.30 12.68 -1.79
CA GLN A 216 -8.49 13.56 -2.61
C GLN A 216 -7.01 13.45 -2.21
N GLU A 217 -6.71 13.51 -0.91
CA GLU A 217 -5.35 13.34 -0.39
C GLU A 217 -4.73 11.99 -0.78
N LEU A 218 -5.47 10.88 -0.65
CA LEU A 218 -5.02 9.55 -1.07
C LEU A 218 -4.71 9.48 -2.58
N LYS A 219 -5.51 10.16 -3.41
CA LYS A 219 -5.26 10.25 -4.86
C LYS A 219 -4.03 11.08 -5.17
N ASP A 220 -3.83 12.18 -4.44
CA ASP A 220 -2.70 13.08 -4.68
C ASP A 220 -1.39 12.43 -4.23
N GLU A 221 -1.38 11.72 -3.11
CA GLU A 221 -0.26 10.86 -2.68
C GLU A 221 0.04 9.76 -3.70
N LEU A 222 -0.99 9.07 -4.20
CA LEU A 222 -0.82 8.06 -5.25
C LEU A 222 -0.19 8.67 -6.52
N ARG A 223 -0.68 9.84 -6.96
CA ARG A 223 -0.15 10.55 -8.13
C ARG A 223 1.29 11.00 -7.93
N ALA A 224 1.63 11.49 -6.74
CA ALA A 224 2.99 11.90 -6.41
C ALA A 224 3.98 10.73 -6.49
N VAL A 225 3.56 9.53 -6.07
CA VAL A 225 4.40 8.32 -6.15
C VAL A 225 4.49 7.78 -7.59
N LEU A 226 3.45 7.97 -8.41
CA LEU A 226 3.41 7.47 -9.80
C LEU A 226 4.10 8.39 -10.81
N GLN A 227 4.30 9.68 -10.49
CA GLN A 227 5.00 10.59 -11.38
C GLN A 227 6.52 10.34 -11.31
N PRO A 228 7.20 10.18 -12.46
CA PRO A 228 8.65 10.05 -12.46
C PRO A 228 9.27 11.39 -12.02
N SER A 229 10.04 11.34 -10.95
CA SER A 229 10.97 12.40 -10.53
C SER A 229 12.16 12.50 -11.48
#